data_AF-A0A9W3X1X2-F1
#
_entry.id   AF-A0A9W3X1X2-F1
#
_cell.length_a   1.000
_cell.length_b   1.000
_cell.length_c   1.000
_cell.angle_alpha   90.00
_cell.angle_beta   90.00
_cell.angle_gamma   90.00
#
_symmetry.space_group_name_H-M   'P 1'
#
loop_
_entity.id
_entity.type
_entity.pdbx_description
1 polymer ?
#
loop_
_entity_poly.entity_id
_entity_poly.type
_entity_poly.pdbx_seq_one_letter_code
_entity_poly.pdbx_strand_id
1 'polypeptide(L)'
;MAKLANVKVVNENKVEYNGFVYTLVTGDAKVEDIVKASEQELDVTEGAFYLVVDIDDDNDIVFKDNVDDSNYFNQGEHSVFRKSHAITTDKLTDAEGVVTITLPDGTKLEGTPSDLEKITRSMQKMQAEQVAMVEMPEEVVEVEDESEPVSERLQVGDYAKVITYDDNGQSKFGDIVKVTEDDKSNVPFDTKHLDGSYAGWHYENDLVRATEAEVKAATATKDEPLKIGYYAKIIQEGHENFGKVVKITNDNRDGQLYPYSTELLDGTFGDIHSGNHIVKATEAEVLEAKQALLKEGDFARVISNEATTEACGPHEFEVGNVLKLHEFDSEDNTFETRYLNGYTPDAEWVHRKDLEPLTKEEAEHIAREAEEEKKAEAEREKWAAIGREVGEIKKGDIVRTTSHCGSVNPVGTIGIARGDSTVDSCSTVALAGDSGNWSSVVLIVPVEQRFDTVG
;
A
#
# COMPACT_ATOMS: atom_id res chain seq x y z
N MET A 1 -15.83 -9.30 20.26
CA MET A 1 -14.42 -8.85 20.15
C MET A 1 -14.45 -7.68 19.22
N ALA A 2 -14.35 -6.45 19.74
CA ALA A 2 -14.34 -5.29 18.86
C ALA A 2 -13.41 -4.14 19.28
N LYS A 3 -12.42 -4.41 20.15
CA LYS A 3 -11.13 -3.71 20.08
C LYS A 3 -10.27 -4.29 18.95
N LEU A 4 -9.54 -3.45 18.24
CA LEU A 4 -8.63 -3.90 17.19
C LEU A 4 -7.45 -4.66 17.80
N ALA A 5 -7.31 -5.93 17.43
CA ALA A 5 -6.14 -6.73 17.77
C ALA A 5 -5.02 -6.47 16.75
N ASN A 6 -3.76 -6.51 17.20
CA ASN A 6 -2.58 -6.31 16.35
C ASN A 6 -2.40 -4.89 15.77
N VAL A 7 -2.94 -3.86 16.43
CA VAL A 7 -2.53 -2.48 16.15
C VAL A 7 -1.11 -2.28 16.69
N LYS A 8 -0.15 -2.01 15.80
CA LYS A 8 1.23 -1.70 16.17
C LYS A 8 1.40 -0.19 16.22
N VAL A 9 1.63 0.36 17.41
CA VAL A 9 1.90 1.78 17.59
C VAL A 9 3.34 2.05 17.17
N VAL A 10 3.53 2.82 16.09
CA VAL A 10 4.85 3.19 15.57
C VAL A 10 5.40 4.37 16.36
N ASN A 11 4.55 5.38 16.57
CA ASN A 11 4.80 6.54 17.44
C ASN A 11 3.45 7.17 17.84
N GLU A 12 3.48 8.31 18.54
CA GLU A 12 2.27 9.01 19.00
C GLU A 12 1.31 9.43 17.87
N ASN A 13 1.83 9.65 16.66
CA ASN A 13 1.08 10.15 15.50
C ASN A 13 0.84 9.07 14.44
N LYS A 14 1.32 7.84 14.64
CA LYS A 14 1.29 6.79 13.61
C LYS A 14 1.05 5.41 14.22
N VAL A 15 0.05 4.72 13.67
CA VAL A 15 -0.26 3.32 14.01
C VAL A 15 -0.35 2.47 12.75
N GLU A 16 0.06 1.22 12.85
CA GLU A 16 0.00 0.22 11.79
C GLU A 16 -1.10 -0.78 12.12
N TYR A 17 -2.00 -1.02 11.17
CA TYR A 17 -3.08 -1.99 11.31
C TYR A 17 -3.41 -2.63 9.97
N ASN A 18 -3.52 -3.96 9.96
CA ASN A 18 -3.92 -4.76 8.81
C ASN A 18 -3.14 -4.47 7.49
N GLY A 19 -1.83 -4.28 7.60
CA GLY A 19 -0.98 -3.99 6.44
C GLY A 19 -1.03 -2.53 5.95
N PHE A 20 -1.65 -1.62 6.71
CA PHE A 20 -1.70 -0.19 6.39
C PHE A 20 -1.18 0.66 7.55
N VAL A 21 -0.61 1.81 7.18
CA VAL A 21 -0.22 2.87 8.09
C VAL A 21 -1.39 3.86 8.22
N TYR A 22 -1.70 4.23 9.46
CA TYR A 22 -2.69 5.23 9.82
C TYR A 22 -2.02 6.39 10.57
N THR A 23 -2.32 7.62 10.19
CA THR A 23 -1.70 8.84 10.76
C THR A 23 -2.71 9.67 11.53
N LEU A 24 -2.28 10.28 12.64
CA LEU A 24 -3.10 11.14 13.48
C LEU A 24 -3.59 12.36 12.68
N VAL A 25 -4.90 12.60 12.73
CA VAL A 25 -5.54 13.74 12.06
C VAL A 25 -6.21 14.66 13.09
N THR A 26 -6.23 15.96 12.78
CA THR A 26 -6.84 17.00 13.61
C THR A 26 -8.28 17.35 13.21
N GLY A 27 -8.83 16.67 12.20
CA GLY A 27 -10.21 16.85 11.75
C GLY A 27 -11.11 15.69 12.14
N ASP A 28 -12.42 15.87 11.92
CA ASP A 28 -13.45 14.88 12.23
C ASP A 28 -13.12 13.49 11.66
N ALA A 29 -13.47 12.47 12.43
CA ALA A 29 -13.36 11.08 12.03
C ALA A 29 -14.30 10.77 10.87
N LYS A 30 -13.85 9.85 10.02
CA LYS A 30 -14.60 9.28 8.91
C LYS A 30 -14.70 7.78 9.09
N VAL A 31 -15.67 7.17 8.41
CA VAL A 31 -15.76 5.72 8.28
C VAL A 31 -14.42 5.16 7.82
N GLU A 32 -13.99 4.04 8.42
CA GLU A 32 -12.69 3.37 8.26
C GLU A 32 -11.48 4.01 8.93
N ASP A 33 -11.63 5.18 9.57
CA ASP A 33 -10.59 5.70 10.47
C ASP A 33 -10.47 4.82 11.72
N ILE A 34 -9.36 4.93 12.45
CA ILE A 34 -9.14 4.28 13.73
C ILE A 34 -9.21 5.33 14.82
N VAL A 35 -10.06 5.13 15.83
CA VAL A 35 -10.14 5.99 17.01
C VAL A 35 -9.44 5.34 18.20
N LYS A 36 -8.64 6.13 18.93
CA LYS A 36 -8.04 5.71 20.20
C LYS A 36 -8.85 6.27 21.35
N ALA A 37 -9.40 5.40 22.19
CA ALA A 37 -10.15 5.79 23.38
C ALA A 37 -9.22 6.58 24.33
N SER A 38 -9.62 7.79 24.69
CA SER A 38 -8.89 8.65 25.64
C SER A 38 -9.31 8.41 27.09
N GLU A 39 -10.45 7.76 27.32
CA GLU A 39 -11.00 7.48 28.64
C GLU A 39 -11.56 6.05 28.73
N GLN A 40 -11.72 5.56 29.97
CA GLN A 40 -12.31 4.25 30.26
C GLN A 40 -13.83 4.38 30.37
N GLU A 41 -14.57 3.67 29.52
CA GLU A 41 -16.04 3.65 29.55
C GLU A 41 -16.61 2.23 29.65
N LEU A 42 -17.95 2.10 29.63
CA LEU A 42 -18.63 0.81 29.65
C LEU A 42 -18.24 0.02 28.41
N ASP A 43 -17.58 -1.13 28.62
CA ASP A 43 -17.11 -2.02 27.57
C ASP A 43 -16.12 -1.39 26.56
N VAL A 44 -15.52 -0.24 26.89
CA VAL A 44 -14.46 0.43 26.14
C VAL A 44 -13.22 0.55 27.02
N THR A 45 -12.03 0.20 26.51
CA THR A 45 -10.79 0.25 27.28
C THR A 45 -9.99 1.51 26.96
N GLU A 46 -9.59 2.27 27.98
CA GLU A 46 -8.74 3.45 27.82
C GLU A 46 -7.44 3.09 27.07
N GLY A 47 -7.08 3.89 26.07
CA GLY A 47 -5.90 3.68 25.23
C GLY A 47 -6.03 2.58 24.18
N ALA A 48 -7.15 1.85 24.12
CA ALA A 48 -7.41 0.88 23.07
C ALA A 48 -7.87 1.54 21.77
N PHE A 49 -7.69 0.82 20.67
CA PHE A 49 -8.00 1.27 19.31
C PHE A 49 -9.24 0.56 18.78
N TYR A 50 -10.11 1.33 18.13
CA TYR A 50 -11.39 0.90 17.60
C TYR A 50 -11.53 1.37 16.15
N LEU A 51 -12.14 0.56 15.30
CA LEU A 51 -12.41 0.95 13.91
C LEU A 51 -13.73 1.73 13.86
N VAL A 52 -13.72 2.89 13.23
CA VAL A 52 -14.92 3.68 12.96
C VAL A 52 -15.72 2.97 11.88
N VAL A 53 -16.93 2.52 12.22
CA VAL A 53 -17.79 1.76 11.31
C VAL A 53 -18.85 2.63 10.64
N ASP A 54 -19.22 3.75 11.27
CA ASP A 54 -20.19 4.70 10.74
C ASP A 54 -20.02 6.09 11.39
N ILE A 55 -20.63 7.12 10.80
CA ILE A 55 -20.86 8.42 11.42
C ILE A 55 -22.38 8.63 11.44
N ASP A 56 -22.97 8.81 12.62
CA ASP A 56 -24.43 8.91 12.72
C ASP A 56 -24.98 10.30 12.34
N ASP A 57 -26.31 10.43 12.38
CA ASP A 57 -27.01 11.65 11.98
C ASP A 57 -26.71 12.86 12.89
N ASP A 58 -26.24 12.62 14.12
CA ASP A 58 -25.83 13.64 15.09
C ASP A 58 -24.32 13.97 14.97
N ASN A 59 -23.65 13.37 13.99
CA ASN A 59 -22.22 13.47 13.69
C ASN A 59 -21.31 12.77 14.70
N ASP A 60 -21.84 11.80 15.45
CA ASP A 60 -21.07 10.99 16.40
C ASP A 60 -20.36 9.83 15.69
N ILE A 61 -19.18 9.49 16.24
CA ILE A 61 -18.34 8.39 15.76
C ILE A 61 -18.94 7.09 16.25
N VAL A 62 -19.39 6.23 15.33
CA VAL A 62 -19.92 4.90 15.67
C VAL A 62 -18.82 3.86 15.53
N PHE A 63 -18.61 3.06 16.57
CA PHE A 63 -17.66 1.95 16.58
C PHE A 63 -18.24 0.75 17.34
N LYS A 64 -17.58 -0.41 17.23
CA LYS A 64 -17.93 -1.61 18.00
C LYS A 64 -17.06 -1.67 19.26
N ASP A 65 -17.64 -1.98 20.41
CA ASP A 65 -16.94 -2.02 21.70
C ASP A 65 -16.32 -3.40 22.04
N ASN A 66 -15.84 -3.61 23.27
CA ASN A 66 -15.20 -4.89 23.62
C ASN A 66 -16.14 -6.11 23.54
N VAL A 67 -17.46 -5.91 23.61
CA VAL A 67 -18.48 -6.96 23.55
C VAL A 67 -19.21 -7.03 22.20
N ASP A 68 -18.78 -6.24 21.21
CA ASP A 68 -19.35 -6.16 19.84
C ASP A 68 -20.69 -5.42 19.74
N ASP A 69 -21.01 -4.62 20.76
CA ASP A 69 -22.13 -3.70 20.74
C ASP A 69 -21.70 -2.36 20.12
N SER A 70 -22.66 -1.62 19.56
CA SER A 70 -22.38 -0.30 19.00
C SER A 70 -22.25 0.73 20.11
N ASN A 71 -21.17 1.49 20.09
CA ASN A 71 -20.91 2.59 21.01
C ASN A 71 -20.50 3.85 20.23
N TYR A 72 -20.52 4.99 20.92
CA TYR A 72 -20.49 6.32 20.32
C TYR A 72 -19.43 7.19 20.98
N PHE A 73 -18.69 7.93 20.17
CA PHE A 73 -17.78 8.96 20.63
C PHE A 73 -18.10 10.29 19.97
N ASN A 74 -18.02 11.39 20.71
CA ASN A 74 -18.13 12.71 20.11
C ASN A 74 -16.89 13.00 19.26
N GLN A 75 -17.08 13.79 18.20
CA GLN A 75 -15.97 14.29 17.40
C GLN A 75 -15.05 15.19 18.23
N GLY A 76 -13.74 15.07 18.01
CA GLY A 76 -12.73 15.94 18.61
C GLY A 76 -12.34 15.61 20.07
N GLU A 77 -13.00 14.65 20.73
CA GLU A 77 -12.65 14.24 22.10
C GLU A 77 -11.61 13.11 22.16
N HIS A 78 -11.40 12.43 21.03
CA HIS A 78 -10.52 11.26 20.93
C HIS A 78 -9.53 11.42 19.78
N SER A 79 -8.38 10.75 19.89
CA SER A 79 -7.37 10.76 18.83
C SER A 79 -7.83 9.89 17.67
N VAL A 80 -7.88 10.48 16.47
CA VAL A 80 -8.33 9.82 15.24
C VAL A 80 -7.15 9.61 14.32
N PHE A 81 -7.00 8.38 13.80
CA PHE A 81 -5.95 7.99 12.88
C PHE A 81 -6.57 7.62 11.53
N ARG A 82 -6.16 8.32 10.48
CA ARG A 82 -6.68 8.12 9.12
C ARG A 82 -5.77 7.22 8.31
N LYS A 83 -6.38 6.31 7.55
CA LYS A 83 -5.66 5.41 6.64
C LYS A 83 -4.84 6.23 5.65
N SER A 84 -3.53 5.99 5.61
CA SER A 84 -2.58 6.72 4.78
C SER A 84 -2.12 5.87 3.59
N HIS A 85 -1.20 4.93 3.81
CA HIS A 85 -0.61 4.09 2.77
C HIS A 85 -0.40 2.64 3.25
N ALA A 86 -0.22 1.71 2.32
CA ALA A 86 0.13 0.33 2.66
C ALA A 86 1.54 0.26 3.28
N ILE A 87 1.76 -0.70 4.19
CA ILE A 87 3.08 -0.98 4.74
C ILE A 87 3.89 -1.67 3.65
N THR A 88 4.90 -0.98 3.11
CA THR A 88 5.94 -1.62 2.31
C THR A 88 6.89 -2.35 3.25
N THR A 89 7.03 -3.66 3.10
CA THR A 89 7.94 -4.49 3.90
C THR A 89 9.40 -4.31 3.47
N ASP A 90 9.87 -3.06 3.39
CA ASP A 90 11.27 -2.73 3.08
C ASP A 90 12.12 -2.47 4.33
N LYS A 91 11.55 -2.58 5.53
CA LYS A 91 12.26 -2.29 6.77
C LYS A 91 12.03 -3.35 7.85
N LEU A 92 12.71 -4.47 7.71
CA LEU A 92 13.15 -5.30 8.83
C LEU A 92 14.66 -5.51 8.70
N THR A 93 15.42 -4.48 9.06
CA THR A 93 16.87 -4.56 9.21
C THR A 93 17.21 -4.52 10.69
N ASP A 94 17.54 -5.67 11.25
CA ASP A 94 18.44 -5.76 12.39
C ASP A 94 19.89 -5.58 11.91
N ALA A 95 20.76 -5.18 12.85
CA ALA A 95 22.03 -4.49 12.65
C ALA A 95 23.13 -5.24 11.87
N GLU A 96 22.84 -6.35 11.19
CA GLU A 96 23.79 -7.05 10.32
C GLU A 96 23.19 -7.47 8.95
N GLY A 97 21.96 -7.06 8.61
CA GLY A 97 21.43 -7.19 7.24
C GLY A 97 21.16 -8.62 6.76
N VAL A 98 20.97 -9.58 7.67
CA VAL A 98 20.69 -11.00 7.36
C VAL A 98 19.23 -11.32 7.69
N VAL A 99 18.43 -11.62 6.67
CA VAL A 99 17.03 -12.03 6.79
C VAL A 99 16.95 -13.55 6.93
N THR A 100 16.20 -14.04 7.93
CA THR A 100 15.91 -15.47 8.11
C THR A 100 14.46 -15.77 7.74
N ILE A 101 14.21 -16.54 6.68
CA ILE A 101 12.87 -17.02 6.30
C ILE A 101 12.74 -18.50 6.63
N THR A 102 11.64 -18.87 7.29
CA THR A 102 11.28 -20.29 7.52
C THR A 102 10.17 -20.70 6.57
N LEU A 103 10.42 -21.70 5.73
CA LEU A 103 9.46 -22.26 4.77
C LEU A 103 8.43 -23.18 5.46
N PRO A 104 7.27 -23.46 4.83
CA PRO A 104 6.21 -24.31 5.39
C PRO A 104 6.65 -25.75 5.72
N ASP A 105 7.73 -26.24 5.12
CA ASP A 105 8.34 -27.54 5.41
C ASP A 105 9.33 -27.52 6.59
N GLY A 106 9.51 -26.36 7.22
CA GLY A 106 10.41 -26.14 8.36
C GLY A 106 11.84 -25.75 7.97
N THR A 107 12.15 -25.65 6.68
CA THR A 107 13.49 -25.25 6.20
C THR A 107 13.74 -23.77 6.47
N LYS A 108 14.90 -23.43 7.03
CA LYS A 108 15.32 -22.05 7.30
C LYS A 108 16.33 -21.58 6.26
N LEU A 109 16.09 -20.41 5.68
CA LEU A 109 16.97 -19.74 4.72
C LEU A 109 17.46 -18.43 5.32
N GLU A 110 18.78 -18.22 5.35
CA GLU A 110 19.45 -17.05 5.93
C GLU A 110 20.29 -16.35 4.85
N GLY A 111 20.12 -15.04 4.66
CA GLY A 111 20.88 -14.25 3.67
C GLY A 111 20.45 -12.79 3.58
N THR A 112 21.15 -11.97 2.78
CA THR A 112 20.74 -10.58 2.56
C THR A 112 19.45 -10.51 1.71
N PRO A 113 18.68 -9.40 1.74
CA PRO A 113 17.49 -9.26 0.89
C PRO A 113 17.77 -9.53 -0.60
N SER A 114 18.92 -9.09 -1.10
CA SER A 114 19.38 -9.35 -2.47
C SER A 114 19.67 -10.83 -2.74
N ASP A 115 20.21 -11.55 -1.74
CA ASP A 115 20.48 -12.98 -1.87
C ASP A 115 19.17 -13.78 -1.87
N LEU A 116 18.19 -13.38 -1.05
CA LEU A 116 16.89 -14.03 -1.01
C LEU A 116 16.06 -13.78 -2.27
N GLU A 117 16.12 -12.58 -2.87
CA GLU A 117 15.51 -12.34 -4.18
C GLU A 117 16.15 -13.19 -5.27
N LYS A 118 17.49 -13.31 -5.28
CA LYS A 118 18.20 -14.18 -6.21
C LYS A 118 17.86 -15.65 -6.01
N ILE A 119 17.72 -16.11 -4.77
CA ILE A 119 17.33 -17.49 -4.43
C ILE A 119 15.88 -17.75 -4.82
N THR A 120 14.97 -16.80 -4.59
CA THR A 120 13.54 -16.93 -4.95
C THR A 120 13.36 -16.93 -6.45
N ARG A 121 14.05 -16.04 -7.17
CA ARG A 121 14.08 -16.00 -8.63
C ARG A 121 14.76 -17.24 -9.23
N SER A 122 15.82 -17.75 -8.57
CA SER A 122 16.48 -19.00 -8.99
C SER A 122 15.64 -20.24 -8.68
N MET A 123 14.87 -20.27 -7.59
CA MET A 123 13.91 -21.35 -7.29
C MET A 123 12.73 -21.32 -8.26
N GLN A 124 12.17 -20.15 -8.59
CA GLN A 124 11.13 -20.02 -9.60
C GLN A 124 11.65 -20.42 -10.99
N LYS A 125 12.90 -20.08 -11.30
CA LYS A 125 13.56 -20.51 -12.53
C LYS A 125 13.84 -22.01 -12.54
N MET A 126 14.29 -22.60 -11.43
CA MET A 126 14.51 -24.04 -11.29
C MET A 126 13.19 -24.83 -11.25
N GLN A 127 12.09 -24.27 -10.73
CA GLN A 127 10.77 -24.86 -10.82
C GLN A 127 10.24 -24.80 -12.24
N ALA A 128 10.43 -23.68 -12.95
CA ALA A 128 10.11 -23.57 -14.38
C ALA A 128 10.98 -24.50 -15.24
N GLU A 129 12.27 -24.68 -14.91
CA GLU A 129 13.19 -25.58 -15.60
C GLU A 129 13.00 -27.05 -15.21
N GLN A 130 12.58 -27.39 -13.98
CA GLN A 130 12.19 -28.76 -13.60
C GLN A 130 10.85 -29.16 -14.23
N VAL A 131 9.93 -28.21 -14.43
CA VAL A 131 8.71 -28.44 -15.23
C VAL A 131 9.06 -28.59 -16.72
N ALA A 132 10.10 -27.91 -17.20
CA ALA A 132 10.55 -28.02 -18.59
C ALA A 132 11.47 -29.24 -18.87
N MET A 133 12.17 -29.80 -17.87
CA MET A 133 13.10 -30.94 -18.04
C MET A 133 12.46 -32.32 -17.84
N VAL A 134 11.15 -32.42 -17.55
CA VAL A 134 10.43 -33.71 -17.65
C VAL A 134 10.17 -34.11 -19.12
N GLU A 135 10.41 -33.21 -20.08
CA GLU A 135 10.55 -33.58 -21.49
C GLU A 135 12.02 -33.81 -21.82
N MET A 136 12.49 -35.06 -21.66
CA MET A 136 13.69 -35.51 -22.37
C MET A 136 13.32 -36.13 -23.72
N PRO A 137 14.15 -35.91 -24.76
CA PRO A 137 13.93 -36.34 -26.13
C PRO A 137 14.66 -37.64 -26.47
N GLU A 138 14.10 -38.45 -27.37
CA GLU A 138 14.83 -39.41 -28.23
C GLU A 138 13.87 -39.83 -29.35
N GLU A 139 14.07 -39.36 -30.57
CA GLU A 139 14.93 -39.92 -31.63
C GLU A 139 14.10 -40.76 -32.61
N VAL A 140 14.35 -40.45 -33.88
CA VAL A 140 13.56 -40.82 -35.05
C VAL A 140 13.74 -42.29 -35.39
N VAL A 141 12.65 -43.05 -35.44
CA VAL A 141 12.56 -44.31 -36.19
C VAL A 141 11.22 -44.33 -36.93
N GLU A 142 11.27 -44.17 -38.26
CA GLU A 142 10.17 -44.58 -39.16
C GLU A 142 9.98 -46.10 -39.03
N VAL A 143 8.75 -46.61 -38.85
CA VAL A 143 7.96 -47.40 -39.85
C VAL A 143 6.52 -47.60 -39.31
N GLU A 144 5.54 -47.42 -40.22
CA GLU A 144 4.16 -47.94 -40.32
C GLU A 144 3.66 -48.92 -39.21
N ASP A 145 2.49 -48.67 -38.60
CA ASP A 145 1.17 -49.14 -39.06
C ASP A 145 0.05 -48.87 -38.02
N GLU A 146 -1.13 -48.55 -38.54
CA GLU A 146 -2.49 -48.56 -37.96
C GLU A 146 -2.71 -48.68 -36.42
N SER A 147 -3.17 -47.59 -35.78
CA SER A 147 -4.34 -47.63 -34.87
C SER A 147 -4.94 -46.24 -34.64
N GLU A 148 -6.25 -46.12 -34.84
CA GLU A 148 -7.06 -44.90 -34.70
C GLU A 148 -7.04 -44.34 -33.25
N PRO A 149 -7.05 -43.01 -33.03
CA PRO A 149 -7.22 -42.48 -31.69
C PRO A 149 -8.68 -42.67 -31.25
N VAL A 150 -8.89 -43.51 -30.25
CA VAL A 150 -10.18 -43.64 -29.56
C VAL A 150 -10.48 -42.32 -28.87
N SER A 151 -11.41 -41.55 -29.45
CA SER A 151 -12.01 -40.37 -28.79
C SER A 151 -12.63 -40.80 -27.46
N GLU A 152 -12.09 -40.33 -26.34
CA GLU A 152 -12.71 -40.56 -25.03
C GLU A 152 -14.00 -39.73 -24.93
N ARG A 153 -15.13 -40.45 -24.87
CA ARG A 153 -16.46 -39.90 -24.64
C ARG A 153 -16.48 -38.97 -23.42
N LEU A 154 -17.05 -37.77 -23.58
CA LEU A 154 -17.22 -36.77 -22.52
C LEU A 154 -17.94 -37.36 -21.30
N GLN A 155 -17.48 -37.02 -20.10
CA GLN A 155 -18.04 -37.47 -18.83
C GLN A 155 -18.85 -36.34 -18.15
N VAL A 156 -19.77 -36.72 -17.27
CA VAL A 156 -20.48 -35.75 -16.41
C VAL A 156 -19.47 -34.98 -15.58
N GLY A 157 -19.52 -33.65 -15.66
CA GLY A 157 -18.58 -32.73 -15.02
C GLY A 157 -17.57 -32.11 -15.99
N ASP A 158 -17.37 -32.69 -17.18
CA ASP A 158 -16.48 -32.14 -18.21
C ASP A 158 -17.03 -30.84 -18.78
N TYR A 159 -16.12 -29.96 -19.20
CA TYR A 159 -16.44 -28.78 -20.00
C TYR A 159 -16.24 -29.10 -21.47
N ALA A 160 -17.18 -28.66 -22.29
CA ALA A 160 -17.17 -28.87 -23.72
C ALA A 160 -17.52 -27.58 -24.46
N LYS A 161 -17.01 -27.47 -25.68
CA LYS A 161 -17.30 -26.40 -26.62
C LYS A 161 -18.29 -26.89 -27.65
N VAL A 162 -19.36 -26.13 -27.85
CA VAL A 162 -20.38 -26.41 -28.86
C VAL A 162 -19.79 -26.14 -30.26
N ILE A 163 -19.75 -27.16 -31.11
CA ILE A 163 -19.21 -27.11 -32.48
C ILE A 163 -20.27 -27.28 -33.56
N THR A 164 -21.54 -27.50 -33.17
CA THR A 164 -22.65 -27.51 -34.12
C THR A 164 -23.13 -26.10 -34.45
N TYR A 165 -23.54 -25.91 -35.70
CA TYR A 165 -24.19 -24.68 -36.17
C TYR A 165 -25.71 -24.72 -36.03
N ASP A 166 -26.26 -25.87 -35.66
CA ASP A 166 -27.69 -26.04 -35.45
C ASP A 166 -28.07 -25.46 -34.08
N ASP A 167 -28.71 -24.30 -34.08
CA ASP A 167 -29.19 -23.63 -32.87
C ASP A 167 -30.34 -24.45 -32.25
N ASN A 168 -30.08 -25.07 -31.10
CA ASN A 168 -31.10 -25.77 -30.30
C ASN A 168 -32.03 -24.79 -29.54
N GLY A 169 -31.82 -23.48 -29.71
CA GLY A 169 -32.53 -22.39 -29.04
C GLY A 169 -32.00 -22.06 -27.65
N GLN A 170 -30.94 -22.73 -27.19
CA GLN A 170 -30.45 -22.69 -25.80
C GLN A 170 -28.93 -22.47 -25.69
N SER A 171 -28.18 -22.87 -26.72
CA SER A 171 -26.73 -22.73 -26.84
C SER A 171 -26.32 -22.50 -28.29
N LYS A 172 -25.24 -21.77 -28.50
CA LYS A 172 -24.75 -21.38 -29.84
C LYS A 172 -23.39 -21.98 -30.13
N PHE A 173 -23.05 -22.05 -31.42
CA PHE A 173 -21.70 -22.41 -31.86
C PHE A 173 -20.65 -21.57 -31.12
N GLY A 174 -19.69 -22.25 -30.51
CA GLY A 174 -18.59 -21.66 -29.75
C GLY A 174 -18.83 -21.51 -28.24
N ASP A 175 -20.05 -21.73 -27.74
CA ASP A 175 -20.34 -21.66 -26.30
C ASP A 175 -19.56 -22.74 -25.53
N ILE A 176 -19.04 -22.36 -24.36
CA ILE A 176 -18.43 -23.29 -23.40
C ILE A 176 -19.50 -23.71 -22.40
N VAL A 177 -19.83 -25.00 -22.40
CA VAL A 177 -20.88 -25.61 -21.57
C VAL A 177 -20.31 -26.71 -20.70
N LYS A 178 -20.97 -27.00 -19.58
CA LYS A 178 -20.63 -28.09 -18.67
C LYS A 178 -21.63 -29.23 -18.85
N VAL A 179 -21.14 -30.45 -19.03
CA VAL A 179 -21.98 -31.66 -19.08
C VAL A 179 -22.50 -31.96 -17.67
N THR A 180 -23.81 -31.88 -17.48
CA THR A 180 -24.48 -32.13 -16.20
C THR A 180 -25.12 -33.50 -16.11
N GLU A 181 -25.50 -34.09 -17.24
CA GLU A 181 -26.06 -35.43 -17.30
C GLU A 181 -25.59 -36.15 -18.57
N ASP A 182 -25.51 -37.47 -18.47
CA ASP A 182 -25.30 -38.38 -19.59
C ASP A 182 -26.30 -39.54 -19.50
N ASP A 183 -27.38 -39.47 -20.28
CA ASP A 183 -28.47 -40.45 -20.23
C ASP A 183 -28.30 -41.62 -21.22
N LYS A 184 -27.21 -41.60 -22.02
CA LYS A 184 -26.89 -42.59 -23.06
C LYS A 184 -27.98 -42.77 -24.14
N SER A 185 -28.86 -41.78 -24.30
CA SER A 185 -29.82 -41.73 -25.40
C SER A 185 -29.15 -41.26 -26.69
N ASN A 186 -29.96 -41.02 -27.73
CA ASN A 186 -29.47 -40.46 -29.00
C ASN A 186 -28.96 -39.02 -28.85
N VAL A 187 -29.41 -38.28 -27.84
CA VAL A 187 -28.95 -36.92 -27.52
C VAL A 187 -28.48 -36.97 -26.06
N PRO A 188 -27.30 -37.55 -25.80
CA PRO A 188 -27.00 -38.07 -24.48
C PRO A 188 -26.66 -37.01 -23.43
N PHE A 189 -26.18 -35.83 -23.84
CA PHE A 189 -25.56 -34.88 -22.93
C PHE A 189 -26.48 -33.72 -22.56
N ASP A 190 -26.91 -33.65 -21.31
CA ASP A 190 -27.51 -32.44 -20.76
C ASP A 190 -26.40 -31.46 -20.37
N THR A 191 -26.59 -30.18 -20.68
CA THR A 191 -25.55 -29.18 -20.46
C THR A 191 -26.07 -27.90 -19.80
N LYS A 192 -25.16 -27.23 -19.09
CA LYS A 192 -25.37 -25.88 -18.54
C LYS A 192 -24.29 -24.92 -18.99
N HIS A 193 -24.65 -23.66 -19.14
CA HIS A 193 -23.70 -22.56 -19.26
C HIS A 193 -22.88 -22.41 -17.97
N LEU A 194 -21.76 -21.72 -18.07
CA LEU A 194 -20.87 -21.48 -16.91
C LEU A 194 -21.52 -20.64 -15.80
N ASP A 195 -22.53 -19.85 -16.14
CA ASP A 195 -23.37 -19.11 -15.19
C ASP A 195 -24.46 -19.97 -14.52
N GLY A 196 -24.51 -21.27 -14.84
CA GLY A 196 -25.47 -22.23 -14.30
C GLY A 196 -26.83 -22.25 -15.01
N SER A 197 -27.06 -21.40 -16.01
CA SER A 197 -28.27 -21.44 -16.83
C SER A 197 -28.29 -22.67 -17.76
N TYR A 198 -29.48 -23.11 -18.16
CA TYR A 198 -29.68 -24.32 -18.95
C TYR A 198 -29.24 -24.11 -20.41
N ALA A 199 -28.36 -24.97 -20.91
CA ALA A 199 -27.77 -24.88 -22.25
C ALA A 199 -28.26 -25.98 -23.22
N GLY A 200 -29.18 -26.83 -22.75
CA GLY A 200 -29.85 -27.81 -23.58
C GLY A 200 -29.11 -29.14 -23.75
N TRP A 201 -29.77 -30.05 -24.46
CA TRP A 201 -29.25 -31.38 -24.77
C TRP A 201 -28.45 -31.37 -26.08
N HIS A 202 -27.34 -32.10 -26.11
CA HIS A 202 -26.40 -32.15 -27.24
C HIS A 202 -26.09 -33.58 -27.69
N TYR A 203 -25.89 -33.75 -29.00
CA TYR A 203 -25.31 -34.97 -29.56
C TYR A 203 -23.82 -35.06 -29.18
N GLU A 204 -23.28 -36.27 -29.18
CA GLU A 204 -21.84 -36.48 -28.92
C GLU A 204 -20.94 -35.77 -29.94
N ASN A 205 -21.42 -35.59 -31.17
CA ASN A 205 -20.69 -34.88 -32.22
C ASN A 205 -20.91 -33.35 -32.20
N ASP A 206 -21.80 -32.83 -31.35
CA ASP A 206 -22.03 -31.38 -31.21
C ASP A 206 -21.03 -30.73 -30.26
N LEU A 207 -20.29 -31.54 -29.50
CA LEU A 207 -19.43 -31.12 -28.41
C LEU A 207 -18.00 -31.61 -28.64
N VAL A 208 -17.03 -30.74 -28.41
CA VAL A 208 -15.63 -31.12 -28.25
C VAL A 208 -15.15 -30.73 -26.86
N ARG A 209 -14.25 -31.51 -26.25
CA ARG A 209 -13.72 -31.17 -24.93
C ARG A 209 -13.09 -29.78 -24.95
N ALA A 210 -13.52 -28.90 -24.05
CA ALA A 210 -12.97 -27.57 -23.92
C ALA A 210 -11.61 -27.65 -23.21
N THR A 211 -10.64 -26.84 -23.66
CA THR A 211 -9.35 -26.73 -22.97
C THR A 211 -9.49 -25.95 -21.67
N GLU A 212 -8.61 -26.19 -20.69
CA GLU A 212 -8.57 -25.39 -19.46
C GLU A 212 -8.42 -23.89 -19.74
N ALA A 213 -7.70 -23.53 -20.81
CA ALA A 213 -7.53 -22.14 -21.26
C ALA A 213 -8.86 -21.54 -21.74
N GLU A 214 -9.66 -22.27 -22.53
CA GLU A 214 -10.99 -21.82 -22.99
C GLU A 214 -11.99 -21.73 -21.83
N VAL A 215 -11.97 -22.70 -20.90
CA VAL A 215 -12.80 -22.66 -19.69
C VAL A 215 -12.40 -21.46 -18.83
N LYS A 216 -11.10 -21.20 -18.65
CA LYS A 216 -10.59 -20.04 -17.90
C LYS A 216 -10.96 -18.73 -18.58
N ALA A 217 -10.88 -18.64 -19.91
CA ALA A 217 -11.28 -17.45 -20.65
C ALA A 217 -12.79 -17.18 -20.54
N ALA A 218 -13.62 -18.23 -20.50
CA ALA A 218 -15.06 -18.12 -20.38
C ALA A 218 -15.58 -18.00 -18.93
N THR A 219 -14.77 -18.41 -17.92
CA THR A 219 -15.03 -18.22 -16.49
C THR A 219 -14.30 -17.02 -15.88
N ALA A 220 -13.39 -16.39 -16.62
CA ALA A 220 -12.84 -15.07 -16.28
C ALA A 220 -14.04 -14.16 -16.04
N THR A 221 -14.23 -13.84 -14.77
CA THR A 221 -15.37 -13.15 -14.21
C THR A 221 -15.79 -12.01 -15.13
N LYS A 222 -17.08 -11.92 -15.47
CA LYS A 222 -17.69 -10.62 -15.75
C LYS A 222 -17.22 -9.72 -14.61
N ASP A 223 -16.28 -8.82 -14.92
CA ASP A 223 -15.55 -8.04 -13.92
C ASP A 223 -16.52 -7.46 -12.91
N GLU A 224 -16.17 -7.53 -11.62
CA GLU A 224 -16.89 -6.76 -10.61
C GLU A 224 -17.06 -5.33 -11.12
N PRO A 225 -18.27 -4.75 -11.04
CA PRO A 225 -18.52 -3.44 -11.61
C PRO A 225 -17.55 -2.44 -10.97
N LEU A 226 -16.80 -1.75 -11.83
CA LEU A 226 -15.80 -0.77 -11.40
C LEU A 226 -16.44 0.27 -10.48
N LYS A 227 -15.73 0.68 -9.43
CA LYS A 227 -16.26 1.57 -8.39
C LYS A 227 -15.74 2.99 -8.52
N ILE A 228 -16.48 3.94 -7.96
CA ILE A 228 -16.01 5.32 -7.79
C ILE A 228 -14.63 5.31 -7.12
N GLY A 229 -13.72 6.12 -7.64
CA GLY A 229 -12.33 6.21 -7.18
C GLY A 229 -11.37 5.26 -7.88
N TYR A 230 -11.85 4.24 -8.59
CA TYR A 230 -10.98 3.33 -9.35
C TYR A 230 -10.48 4.00 -10.63
N TYR A 231 -9.35 3.49 -11.14
CA TYR A 231 -8.82 3.86 -12.43
C TYR A 231 -9.18 2.82 -13.49
N ALA A 232 -9.51 3.31 -14.67
CA ALA A 232 -9.90 2.48 -15.80
C ALA A 232 -9.20 2.95 -17.08
N LYS A 233 -8.94 2.02 -18.00
CA LYS A 233 -8.41 2.30 -19.33
C LYS A 233 -9.53 2.23 -20.35
N ILE A 234 -9.61 3.22 -21.22
CA ILE A 234 -10.62 3.28 -22.27
C ILE A 234 -10.22 2.35 -23.43
N ILE A 235 -11.08 1.39 -23.73
CA ILE A 235 -10.90 0.38 -24.79
C ILE A 235 -11.86 0.56 -25.97
N GLN A 236 -12.70 1.59 -25.94
CA GLN A 236 -13.61 1.89 -27.05
C GLN A 236 -12.84 2.42 -28.26
N GLU A 237 -12.66 1.58 -29.28
CA GLU A 237 -12.00 1.96 -30.53
C GLU A 237 -12.69 3.15 -31.21
N GLY A 238 -11.89 4.06 -31.77
CA GLY A 238 -12.38 5.28 -32.45
C GLY A 238 -12.82 6.40 -31.50
N HIS A 239 -12.80 6.19 -30.18
CA HIS A 239 -13.00 7.25 -29.19
C HIS A 239 -11.77 8.14 -29.07
N GLU A 240 -11.94 9.45 -28.87
CA GLU A 240 -10.83 10.41 -28.74
C GLU A 240 -9.88 10.07 -27.58
N ASN A 241 -10.45 9.50 -26.51
CA ASN A 241 -9.71 9.07 -25.33
C ASN A 241 -9.32 7.59 -25.34
N PHE A 242 -9.40 6.91 -26.50
CA PHE A 242 -8.97 5.51 -26.62
C PHE A 242 -7.54 5.30 -26.11
N GLY A 243 -7.35 4.28 -25.27
CA GLY A 243 -6.08 3.93 -24.64
C GLY A 243 -5.70 4.77 -23.42
N LYS A 244 -6.40 5.89 -23.15
CA LYS A 244 -6.10 6.74 -21.98
C LYS A 244 -6.62 6.09 -20.69
N VAL A 245 -5.88 6.36 -19.61
CA VAL A 245 -6.29 6.03 -18.24
C VAL A 245 -7.12 7.18 -17.68
N VAL A 246 -8.23 6.84 -17.04
CA VAL A 246 -9.19 7.78 -16.45
C VAL A 246 -9.56 7.32 -15.04
N LYS A 247 -9.98 8.27 -14.20
CA LYS A 247 -10.53 8.01 -12.87
C LYS A 247 -12.06 7.95 -12.94
N ILE A 248 -12.66 6.97 -12.28
CA ILE A 248 -14.12 6.86 -12.19
C ILE A 248 -14.62 7.81 -11.10
N THR A 249 -15.52 8.72 -11.49
CA THR A 249 -16.14 9.72 -10.60
C THR A 249 -17.60 9.41 -10.29
N ASN A 250 -18.24 8.54 -11.07
CA ASN A 250 -19.58 8.02 -10.81
C ASN A 250 -19.67 6.60 -11.37
N ASP A 251 -20.26 5.64 -10.65
CA ASP A 251 -20.46 4.26 -11.07
C ASP A 251 -21.95 3.83 -11.15
N ASN A 252 -22.88 4.77 -10.95
CA ASN A 252 -24.31 4.51 -10.90
C ASN A 252 -25.14 5.67 -11.48
N ARG A 253 -24.76 6.13 -12.68
CA ARG A 253 -25.49 7.21 -13.37
C ARG A 253 -26.88 6.76 -13.84
N ASP A 254 -27.90 7.61 -13.62
CA ASP A 254 -29.28 7.37 -14.07
C ASP A 254 -29.36 7.22 -15.61
N GLY A 255 -29.81 6.05 -16.06
CA GLY A 255 -29.81 5.65 -17.47
C GLY A 255 -28.76 4.56 -17.74
N GLN A 256 -29.14 3.31 -17.42
CA GLN A 256 -28.35 2.07 -17.36
C GLN A 256 -27.32 1.80 -18.46
N LEU A 257 -27.38 2.51 -19.59
CA LEU A 257 -26.50 2.30 -20.72
C LEU A 257 -25.06 2.81 -20.47
N TYR A 258 -24.90 3.92 -19.74
CA TYR A 258 -23.58 4.55 -19.47
C TYR A 258 -23.45 4.88 -17.98
N PRO A 259 -23.23 3.87 -17.12
CA PRO A 259 -23.20 4.05 -15.67
C PRO A 259 -21.95 4.79 -15.18
N TYR A 260 -20.86 4.79 -15.95
CA TYR A 260 -19.58 5.34 -15.52
C TYR A 260 -19.41 6.78 -15.99
N SER A 261 -19.16 7.71 -15.07
CA SER A 261 -18.60 9.03 -15.39
C SER A 261 -17.12 9.00 -15.06
N THR A 262 -16.30 9.59 -15.92
CA THR A 262 -14.85 9.58 -15.72
C THR A 262 -14.22 10.96 -15.83
N GLU A 263 -13.06 11.09 -15.20
CA GLU A 263 -12.20 12.26 -15.20
C GLU A 263 -10.83 11.84 -15.73
N LEU A 264 -10.24 12.66 -16.61
CA LEU A 264 -8.87 12.48 -17.06
C LEU A 264 -7.92 12.77 -15.90
N LEU A 265 -6.70 12.22 -15.96
CA LEU A 265 -5.74 12.37 -14.87
C LEU A 265 -5.23 13.82 -14.70
N ASP A 266 -5.50 14.71 -15.65
CA ASP A 266 -5.23 16.15 -15.57
C ASP A 266 -6.35 16.95 -14.87
N GLY A 267 -7.39 16.26 -14.39
CA GLY A 267 -8.54 16.84 -13.73
C GLY A 267 -9.66 17.31 -14.67
N THR A 268 -9.48 17.16 -15.98
CA THR A 268 -10.51 17.53 -16.95
C THR A 268 -11.57 16.42 -17.07
N PHE A 269 -12.77 16.80 -17.51
CA PHE A 269 -13.84 15.85 -17.75
C PHE A 269 -13.44 14.85 -18.85
N GLY A 270 -13.56 13.55 -18.55
CA GLY A 270 -13.21 12.47 -19.48
C GLY A 270 -14.32 12.19 -20.48
N ASP A 271 -15.28 11.36 -20.07
CA ASP A 271 -16.58 11.16 -20.74
C ASP A 271 -17.48 10.29 -19.84
N ILE A 272 -18.61 9.83 -20.39
CA ILE A 272 -19.43 8.77 -19.84
C ILE A 272 -19.25 7.45 -20.62
N HIS A 273 -19.12 6.35 -19.89
CA HIS A 273 -18.76 5.06 -20.45
C HIS A 273 -19.70 3.94 -20.01
N SER A 274 -19.89 2.98 -20.92
CA SER A 274 -20.48 1.67 -20.64
C SER A 274 -19.41 0.73 -20.09
N GLY A 275 -19.80 -0.34 -19.40
CA GLY A 275 -18.84 -1.33 -18.86
C GLY A 275 -17.98 -2.03 -19.92
N ASN A 276 -18.42 -2.07 -21.18
CA ASN A 276 -17.64 -2.59 -22.30
C ASN A 276 -16.75 -1.54 -22.99
N HIS A 277 -16.78 -0.28 -22.56
CA HIS A 277 -15.92 0.79 -23.10
C HIS A 277 -14.62 0.96 -22.31
N ILE A 278 -14.56 0.39 -21.11
CA ILE A 278 -13.47 0.57 -20.16
C ILE A 278 -13.11 -0.75 -19.49
N VAL A 279 -11.86 -0.89 -19.04
CA VAL A 279 -11.37 -2.00 -18.21
C VAL A 279 -10.61 -1.44 -17.02
N LYS A 280 -10.48 -2.19 -15.92
CA LYS A 280 -9.66 -1.76 -14.78
C LYS A 280 -8.22 -1.49 -15.23
N ALA A 281 -7.68 -0.32 -14.91
CA ALA A 281 -6.28 -0.01 -15.18
C ALA A 281 -5.38 -0.66 -14.13
N THR A 282 -4.21 -1.13 -14.55
CA THR A 282 -3.18 -1.62 -13.61
C THR A 282 -2.49 -0.46 -12.90
N GLU A 283 -1.88 -0.72 -11.73
CA GLU A 283 -1.13 0.31 -11.01
C GLU A 283 0.02 0.90 -11.84
N ALA A 284 0.69 0.05 -12.63
CA ALA A 284 1.74 0.47 -13.55
C ALA A 284 1.20 1.40 -14.65
N GLU A 285 0.07 1.07 -15.29
CA GLU A 285 -0.55 1.94 -16.30
C GLU A 285 -0.99 3.28 -15.71
N VAL A 286 -1.52 3.28 -14.48
CA VAL A 286 -1.88 4.51 -13.77
C VAL A 286 -0.64 5.36 -13.50
N LEU A 287 0.45 4.74 -13.02
CA LEU A 287 1.70 5.44 -12.74
C LEU A 287 2.30 6.04 -14.02
N GLU A 288 2.41 5.26 -15.10
CA GLU A 288 2.93 5.75 -16.39
C GLU A 288 2.07 6.92 -16.92
N ALA A 289 0.74 6.81 -16.81
CA ALA A 289 -0.16 7.87 -17.26
C ALA A 289 -0.05 9.13 -16.39
N LYS A 290 0.15 9.01 -15.08
CA LYS A 290 0.42 10.14 -14.18
C LYS A 290 1.79 10.77 -14.48
N GLN A 291 2.83 9.94 -14.65
CA GLN A 291 4.17 10.37 -15.02
C GLN A 291 4.17 11.20 -16.31
N ALA A 292 3.38 10.79 -17.32
CA ALA A 292 3.22 11.52 -18.58
C ALA A 292 2.65 12.94 -18.42
N LEU A 293 1.98 13.24 -17.31
CA LEU A 293 1.42 14.56 -17.01
C LEU A 293 2.36 15.49 -16.24
N LEU A 294 3.51 14.99 -15.76
CA LEU A 294 4.52 15.82 -15.11
C LEU A 294 4.99 16.95 -16.03
N LYS A 295 5.09 18.14 -15.45
CA LYS A 295 5.58 19.37 -16.07
C LYS A 295 6.46 20.16 -15.11
N GLU A 296 7.13 21.16 -15.65
CA GLU A 296 7.93 22.12 -14.88
C GLU A 296 7.09 22.77 -13.76
N GLY A 297 7.69 22.83 -12.57
CA GLY A 297 7.05 23.35 -11.36
C GLY A 297 6.29 22.33 -10.53
N ASP A 298 6.02 21.13 -11.06
CA ASP A 298 5.41 20.03 -10.30
C ASP A 298 6.41 19.45 -9.28
N PHE A 299 5.89 18.63 -8.37
CA PHE A 299 6.67 17.90 -7.39
C PHE A 299 6.57 16.40 -7.65
N ALA A 300 7.65 15.68 -7.36
CA ALA A 300 7.67 14.24 -7.50
C ALA A 300 8.57 13.60 -6.46
N ARG A 301 8.25 12.34 -6.13
CA ARG A 301 9.08 11.47 -5.31
C ARG A 301 9.89 10.55 -6.20
N VAL A 302 11.17 10.37 -5.88
CA VAL A 302 12.04 9.39 -6.52
C VAL A 302 11.62 7.98 -6.09
N ILE A 303 11.34 7.10 -7.04
CA ILE A 303 10.90 5.70 -6.79
C ILE A 303 11.89 4.65 -7.31
N SER A 304 12.82 5.04 -8.19
CA SER A 304 13.90 4.18 -8.69
C SER A 304 15.09 5.03 -9.13
N ASN A 305 16.21 4.38 -9.45
CA ASN A 305 17.39 4.99 -10.04
C ASN A 305 17.95 4.12 -11.20
N GLU A 306 17.11 3.24 -11.74
CA GLU A 306 17.51 2.22 -12.71
C GLU A 306 17.36 2.71 -14.15
N ALA A 307 16.61 3.78 -14.40
CA ALA A 307 16.43 4.25 -15.75
C ALA A 307 17.71 4.89 -16.28
N THR A 308 18.04 4.53 -17.52
CA THR A 308 19.21 5.05 -18.25
C THR A 308 18.85 5.22 -19.72
N THR A 309 19.29 6.31 -20.34
CA THR A 309 19.27 6.54 -21.77
C THR A 309 20.70 6.56 -22.33
N GLU A 310 20.85 6.68 -23.65
CA GLU A 310 22.16 6.82 -24.28
C GLU A 310 22.85 8.15 -23.92
N ALA A 311 22.07 9.21 -23.66
CA ALA A 311 22.59 10.54 -23.33
C ALA A 311 22.54 10.87 -21.82
N CYS A 312 21.71 10.18 -21.03
CA CYS A 312 21.58 10.40 -19.59
C CYS A 312 21.68 9.09 -18.79
N GLY A 313 22.67 9.02 -17.89
CA GLY A 313 22.88 7.87 -17.00
C GLY A 313 21.88 7.82 -15.83
N PRO A 314 22.11 6.92 -14.86
CA PRO A 314 21.33 6.90 -13.61
C PRO A 314 21.69 8.14 -12.77
N HIS A 315 20.74 8.61 -11.95
CA HIS A 315 20.94 9.71 -11.02
C HIS A 315 21.35 9.22 -9.62
N GLU A 316 21.87 10.11 -8.79
CA GLU A 316 22.40 9.77 -7.45
C GLU A 316 21.37 9.97 -6.33
N PHE A 317 20.17 10.50 -6.64
CA PHE A 317 19.12 10.66 -5.63
C PHE A 317 18.70 9.34 -4.97
N GLU A 318 18.62 9.35 -3.65
CA GLU A 318 18.05 8.27 -2.85
C GLU A 318 16.55 8.10 -3.13
N VAL A 319 16.12 6.84 -3.22
CA VAL A 319 14.69 6.49 -3.35
C VAL A 319 13.93 7.03 -2.14
N GLY A 320 12.80 7.68 -2.40
CA GLY A 320 11.99 8.38 -1.42
C GLY A 320 12.21 9.89 -1.38
N ASN A 321 13.29 10.42 -1.98
CA ASN A 321 13.52 11.86 -2.02
C ASN A 321 12.42 12.59 -2.78
N VAL A 322 11.96 13.71 -2.20
CA VAL A 322 10.96 14.59 -2.82
C VAL A 322 11.68 15.75 -3.48
N LEU A 323 11.38 15.95 -4.76
CA LEU A 323 12.05 16.90 -5.63
C LEU A 323 11.04 17.84 -6.28
N LYS A 324 11.49 19.06 -6.59
CA LYS A 324 10.79 20.01 -7.43
C LYS A 324 11.33 19.91 -8.85
N LEU A 325 10.45 19.75 -9.83
CA LEU A 325 10.82 19.69 -11.24
C LEU A 325 11.06 21.12 -11.76
N HIS A 326 12.25 21.37 -12.29
CA HIS A 326 12.65 22.72 -12.72
C HIS A 326 12.55 22.92 -14.23
N GLU A 327 13.22 22.07 -15.01
CA GLU A 327 13.30 22.15 -16.48
C GLU A 327 13.05 20.75 -17.06
N PHE A 328 12.33 20.66 -18.17
CA PHE A 328 12.07 19.38 -18.85
C PHE A 328 12.89 19.25 -20.12
N ASP A 329 13.67 18.18 -20.23
CA ASP A 329 14.34 17.78 -21.46
C ASP A 329 13.52 16.68 -22.15
N SER A 330 12.96 17.03 -23.31
CA SER A 330 12.17 16.10 -24.11
C SER A 330 12.98 15.06 -24.87
N GLU A 331 14.27 15.31 -25.12
CA GLU A 331 15.13 14.38 -25.86
C GLU A 331 15.45 13.14 -25.00
N ASP A 332 15.75 13.38 -23.72
CA ASP A 332 16.07 12.34 -22.74
C ASP A 332 14.88 11.93 -21.85
N ASN A 333 13.76 12.65 -21.94
CA ASN A 333 12.59 12.46 -21.09
C ASN A 333 12.95 12.56 -19.58
N THR A 334 13.79 13.55 -19.27
CA THR A 334 14.34 13.83 -17.95
C THR A 334 13.93 15.21 -17.46
N PHE A 335 13.96 15.40 -16.15
CA PHE A 335 13.76 16.70 -15.52
C PHE A 335 15.02 17.13 -14.79
N GLU A 336 15.45 18.38 -14.97
CA GLU A 336 16.34 19.03 -14.03
C GLU A 336 15.57 19.22 -12.73
N THR A 337 16.13 18.77 -11.61
CA THR A 337 15.43 18.79 -10.32
C THR A 337 16.07 19.70 -9.30
N ARG A 338 15.29 20.10 -8.28
CA ARG A 338 15.76 20.89 -7.14
C ARG A 338 15.19 20.34 -5.85
N TYR A 339 15.98 20.40 -4.77
CA TYR A 339 15.47 20.15 -3.43
C TYR A 339 14.45 21.24 -3.02
N LEU A 340 13.43 20.84 -2.26
CA LEU A 340 12.39 21.75 -1.77
C LEU A 340 12.94 22.84 -0.82
N ASN A 341 13.98 22.51 -0.07
CA ASN A 341 14.57 23.36 0.96
C ASN A 341 15.50 24.47 0.42
N GLY A 342 15.67 24.56 -0.90
CA GLY A 342 16.47 25.61 -1.55
C GLY A 342 17.98 25.55 -1.31
N TYR A 343 18.49 24.47 -0.70
CA TYR A 343 19.93 24.21 -0.64
C TYR A 343 20.40 23.70 -2.03
N THR A 344 21.43 24.31 -2.61
CA THR A 344 22.22 23.76 -3.72
C THR A 344 23.43 22.99 -3.16
N PRO A 345 23.93 21.90 -3.78
CA PRO A 345 24.02 21.60 -5.23
C PRO A 345 23.42 20.21 -5.59
N ASP A 346 23.16 19.78 -6.82
CA ASP A 346 23.14 20.35 -8.15
C ASP A 346 21.84 19.86 -8.83
N ALA A 347 21.50 20.57 -9.89
CA ALA A 347 20.54 20.27 -10.94
C ALA A 347 20.72 18.86 -11.58
N GLU A 348 20.58 17.77 -10.82
CA GLU A 348 20.63 16.42 -11.38
C GLU A 348 19.38 16.15 -12.20
N TRP A 349 19.62 15.60 -13.39
CA TRP A 349 18.59 15.19 -14.33
C TRP A 349 18.04 13.85 -13.91
N VAL A 350 16.73 13.78 -13.67
CA VAL A 350 16.03 12.58 -13.23
C VAL A 350 15.07 12.12 -14.32
N HIS A 351 15.10 10.84 -14.66
CA HIS A 351 14.19 10.27 -15.64
C HIS A 351 12.75 10.36 -15.16
N ARG A 352 11.84 10.76 -16.04
CA ARG A 352 10.39 10.79 -15.74
C ARG A 352 9.87 9.46 -15.18
N LYS A 353 10.46 8.34 -15.61
CA LYS A 353 10.10 6.97 -15.18
C LYS A 353 10.50 6.66 -13.73
N ASP A 354 11.51 7.34 -13.22
CA ASP A 354 12.00 7.20 -11.85
C ASP A 354 11.22 8.06 -10.85
N LEU A 355 10.16 8.74 -11.32
CA LEU A 355 9.41 9.73 -10.56
C LEU A 355 7.96 9.30 -10.33
N GLU A 356 7.46 9.46 -9.12
CA GLU A 356 6.05 9.40 -8.80
C GLU A 356 5.52 10.83 -8.58
N PRO A 357 4.50 11.27 -9.34
CA PRO A 357 3.94 12.61 -9.18
C PRO A 357 3.32 12.84 -7.81
N LEU A 358 3.57 14.01 -7.23
CA LEU A 358 3.01 14.45 -5.96
C LEU A 358 2.27 15.78 -6.12
N THR A 359 1.21 15.95 -5.33
CA THR A 359 0.64 17.30 -5.12
C THR A 359 1.61 18.15 -4.30
N LYS A 360 1.42 19.47 -4.37
CA LYS A 360 2.24 20.40 -3.60
C LYS A 360 2.08 20.17 -2.09
N GLU A 361 0.86 19.93 -1.64
CA GLU A 361 0.52 19.70 -0.24
C GLU A 361 1.15 18.39 0.27
N GLU A 362 1.12 17.31 -0.51
CA GLU A 362 1.80 16.06 -0.19
C GLU A 362 3.33 16.27 -0.11
N ALA A 363 3.91 16.98 -1.07
CA ALA A 363 5.35 17.25 -1.09
C ALA A 363 5.80 18.09 0.13
N GLU A 364 5.05 19.14 0.48
CA GLU A 364 5.32 19.95 1.67
C GLU A 364 5.14 19.15 2.97
N HIS A 365 4.13 18.28 3.04
CA HIS A 365 3.90 17.42 4.19
C HIS A 365 5.05 16.43 4.41
N ILE A 366 5.45 15.71 3.36
CA ILE A 366 6.55 14.73 3.42
C ILE A 366 7.86 15.43 3.82
N ALA A 367 8.14 16.60 3.25
CA ALA A 367 9.35 17.37 3.58
C ALA A 367 9.38 17.80 5.06
N ARG A 368 8.25 18.27 5.60
CA ARG A 368 8.13 18.64 7.01
C ARG A 368 8.33 17.43 7.93
N GLU A 369 7.68 16.31 7.62
CA GLU A 369 7.84 15.07 8.41
C GLU A 369 9.29 14.58 8.39
N ALA A 370 9.96 14.59 7.24
CA ALA A 370 11.37 14.22 7.13
C ALA A 370 12.28 15.14 7.95
N GLU A 371 11.99 16.44 8.00
CA GLU A 371 12.75 17.39 8.85
C GLU A 371 12.53 17.13 10.34
N GLU A 372 11.29 16.85 10.76
CA GLU A 372 10.94 16.50 12.13
C GLU A 372 11.60 15.17 12.55
N GLU A 373 11.58 14.16 11.68
CA GLU A 373 12.24 12.87 11.91
C GLU A 373 13.76 13.03 12.06
N LYS A 374 14.39 13.82 11.17
CA LYS A 374 15.82 14.14 11.25
C LYS A 374 16.18 14.88 12.54
N LYS A 375 15.33 15.80 13.02
CA LYS A 375 15.52 16.48 14.32
C LYS A 375 15.41 15.50 15.48
N ALA A 376 14.42 14.61 15.44
CA ALA A 376 14.22 13.59 16.47
C ALA A 376 15.34 12.55 16.50
N GLU A 377 15.88 12.16 15.34
CA GLU A 377 17.06 11.29 15.24
C GLU A 377 18.31 11.97 15.80
N ALA A 378 18.59 13.22 15.38
CA ALA A 378 19.70 13.99 15.91
C ALA A 378 19.58 14.25 17.44
N GLU A 379 18.36 14.34 17.98
CA GLU A 379 18.14 14.38 19.41
C GLU A 379 18.41 13.02 20.08
N ARG A 380 17.89 11.93 19.53
CA ARG A 380 18.17 10.56 19.99
C ARG A 380 19.67 10.27 20.03
N GLU A 381 20.43 10.67 19.01
CA GLU A 381 21.88 10.51 18.96
C GLU A 381 22.59 11.28 20.09
N LYS A 382 22.17 12.52 20.38
CA LYS A 382 22.74 13.32 21.49
C LYS A 382 22.52 12.65 22.85
N TRP A 383 21.34 12.12 23.10
CA TRP A 383 21.01 11.41 24.34
C TRP A 383 21.71 10.05 24.42
N ALA A 384 21.76 9.30 23.31
CA ALA A 384 22.49 8.03 23.23
C ALA A 384 24.00 8.21 23.47
N ALA A 385 24.61 9.31 22.99
CA ALA A 385 26.03 9.61 23.21
C ALA A 385 26.39 9.77 24.71
N ILE A 386 25.41 10.10 25.56
CA ILE A 386 25.59 10.17 27.02
C ILE A 386 25.02 8.93 27.74
N GLY A 387 24.58 7.91 26.98
CA GLY A 387 24.06 6.65 27.49
C GLY A 387 22.70 6.77 28.17
N ARG A 388 21.80 7.62 27.64
CA ARG A 388 20.49 7.91 28.24
C ARG A 388 19.36 7.90 27.21
N GLU A 389 18.13 7.73 27.70
CA GLU A 389 16.92 7.90 26.90
C GLU A 389 16.63 9.39 26.63
N VAL A 390 15.91 9.68 25.55
CA VAL A 390 15.55 11.06 25.20
C VAL A 390 14.72 11.68 26.31
N GLY A 391 15.20 12.81 26.82
CA GLY A 391 14.52 13.55 27.88
C GLY A 391 14.83 13.06 29.30
N GLU A 392 15.68 12.06 29.49
CA GLU A 392 16.02 11.49 30.80
C GLU A 392 16.94 12.43 31.62
N ILE A 393 16.43 12.97 32.72
CA ILE A 393 17.20 13.78 33.66
C ILE A 393 17.51 12.95 34.90
N LYS A 394 18.77 12.95 35.33
CA LYS A 394 19.21 12.32 36.57
C LYS A 394 19.52 13.35 37.64
N LYS A 395 19.39 12.93 38.89
CA LYS A 395 19.82 13.73 40.03
C LYS A 395 21.27 14.17 39.87
N GLY A 396 21.52 15.47 40.00
CA GLY A 396 22.85 16.05 39.84
C GLY A 396 23.14 16.59 38.44
N ASP A 397 22.24 16.46 37.47
CA ASP A 397 22.41 17.13 36.18
C ASP A 397 22.38 18.65 36.31
N ILE A 398 23.17 19.34 35.47
CA ILE A 398 23.05 20.78 35.30
C ILE A 398 22.07 21.02 34.17
N VAL A 399 20.97 21.70 34.47
CA VAL A 399 19.88 21.95 33.53
C VAL A 399 19.53 23.44 33.47
N ARG A 400 18.92 23.86 32.37
CA ARG A 400 18.42 25.23 32.18
C ARG A 400 16.91 25.22 32.03
N THR A 401 16.22 26.04 32.81
CA THR A 401 14.77 26.18 32.78
C THR A 401 14.31 26.77 31.44
N THR A 402 13.39 26.11 30.74
CA THR A 402 12.77 26.59 29.50
C THR A 402 11.34 27.05 29.70
N SER A 403 10.64 26.48 30.70
CA SER A 403 9.31 26.94 31.11
C SER A 403 9.19 26.93 32.63
N HIS A 404 8.58 27.98 33.17
CA HIS A 404 8.51 28.23 34.60
C HIS A 404 7.25 27.63 35.26
N CYS A 405 6.60 26.59 34.68
CA CYS A 405 5.38 25.86 35.07
C CYS A 405 4.96 25.85 36.57
N GLY A 406 4.69 27.01 37.19
CA GLY A 406 4.51 27.15 38.64
C GLY A 406 5.79 27.13 39.49
N SER A 407 6.97 27.17 38.86
CA SER A 407 8.28 27.29 39.51
C SER A 407 8.66 28.73 39.80
N VAL A 408 9.40 28.93 40.90
CA VAL A 408 10.02 30.21 41.26
C VAL A 408 11.26 30.51 40.41
N ASN A 409 11.77 29.52 39.66
CA ASN A 409 12.91 29.70 38.78
C ASN A 409 12.44 30.31 37.44
N PRO A 410 12.89 31.54 37.08
CA PRO A 410 12.55 32.13 35.80
C PRO A 410 13.14 31.35 34.62
N VAL A 411 12.53 31.50 33.44
CA VAL A 411 13.07 30.94 32.19
C VAL A 411 14.51 31.42 31.98
N GLY A 412 15.40 30.50 31.63
CA GLY A 412 16.83 30.74 31.51
C GLY A 412 17.65 30.42 32.76
N THR A 413 17.02 30.15 33.91
CA THR A 413 17.73 29.79 35.15
C THR A 413 18.49 28.49 34.98
N ILE A 414 19.79 28.51 35.33
CA ILE A 414 20.64 27.32 35.38
C ILE A 414 20.65 26.81 36.83
N GLY A 415 20.34 25.52 37.01
CA GLY A 415 20.28 24.87 38.30
C GLY A 415 20.69 23.41 38.24
N ILE A 416 20.74 22.77 39.40
CA ILE A 416 21.08 21.36 39.54
C ILE A 416 19.80 20.55 39.78
N ALA A 417 19.59 19.50 39.00
CA ALA A 417 18.46 18.58 39.14
C ALA A 417 18.49 17.87 40.51
N ARG A 418 17.36 17.89 41.21
CA ARG A 418 17.27 17.44 42.61
C ARG A 418 16.98 15.93 42.75
N GLY A 419 16.41 15.33 41.71
CA GLY A 419 16.03 13.93 41.60
C GLY A 419 16.01 13.50 40.14
N ASP A 420 15.84 12.21 39.91
CA ASP A 420 15.63 11.66 38.57
C ASP A 420 14.24 12.10 38.07
N SER A 421 14.17 12.54 36.82
CA SER A 421 13.02 13.23 36.27
C SER A 421 13.08 13.27 34.73
N THR A 422 12.19 14.05 34.10
CA THR A 422 12.23 14.30 32.65
C THR A 422 12.52 15.76 32.34
N VAL A 423 12.85 16.05 31.08
CA VAL A 423 12.97 17.42 30.56
C VAL A 423 11.69 18.23 30.73
N ASP A 424 10.51 17.61 30.73
CA ASP A 424 9.25 18.36 30.88
C ASP A 424 8.91 18.69 32.33
N SER A 425 9.48 17.93 33.26
CA SER A 425 9.16 18.01 34.68
C SER A 425 10.41 17.69 35.49
N CYS A 426 11.16 18.74 35.85
CA CYS A 426 12.37 18.66 36.65
C CYS A 426 12.35 19.68 37.80
N SER A 427 12.60 19.23 39.04
CA SER A 427 12.85 20.12 40.17
C SER A 427 14.33 20.48 40.24
N THR A 428 14.62 21.78 40.31
CA THR A 428 15.98 22.31 40.25
C THR A 428 16.31 23.19 41.44
N VAL A 429 17.52 23.07 41.96
CA VAL A 429 18.09 24.04 42.90
C VAL A 429 18.89 25.04 42.08
N ALA A 430 18.45 26.30 42.05
CA ALA A 430 19.20 27.35 41.36
C ALA A 430 20.54 27.56 42.06
N LEU A 431 21.57 28.00 41.32
CA LEU A 431 22.89 28.31 41.87
C LEU A 431 22.85 29.36 43.00
N ALA A 432 21.82 30.21 43.04
CA ALA A 432 21.60 31.22 44.07
C ALA A 432 20.97 30.67 45.38
N GLY A 433 20.67 29.37 45.46
CA GLY A 433 20.14 28.72 46.67
C GLY A 433 18.62 28.65 46.77
N ASP A 434 17.89 29.27 45.84
CA ASP A 434 16.44 29.14 45.74
C ASP A 434 16.07 27.76 45.15
N SER A 435 15.16 27.03 45.82
CA SER A 435 14.64 25.77 45.31
C SER A 435 13.43 26.02 44.42
N GLY A 436 13.52 25.63 43.15
CA GLY A 436 12.41 25.65 42.20
C GLY A 436 11.46 24.45 42.37
N ASN A 437 10.17 24.70 42.13
CA ASN A 437 9.22 23.62 41.82
C ASN A 437 9.57 22.98 40.46
N TRP A 438 8.77 22.00 40.06
CA TRP A 438 8.87 21.32 38.77
C TRP A 438 8.74 22.30 37.60
N SER A 439 9.69 22.23 36.68
CA SER A 439 9.80 23.06 35.49
C SER A 439 10.15 22.20 34.28
N SER A 440 9.82 22.68 33.09
CA SER A 440 10.46 22.17 31.88
C SER A 440 11.87 22.74 31.78
N VAL A 441 12.82 21.89 31.44
CA VAL A 441 14.25 22.17 31.42
C VAL A 441 14.89 21.58 30.17
N VAL A 442 16.08 22.07 29.83
CA VAL A 442 16.99 21.42 28.88
C VAL A 442 18.26 21.02 29.61
N LEU A 443 18.78 19.83 29.30
CA LEU A 443 20.06 19.36 29.82
C LEU A 443 21.21 20.22 29.29
N ILE A 444 22.08 20.71 30.19
CA ILE A 444 23.29 21.46 29.84
C ILE A 444 24.53 20.60 30.06
N VAL A 445 24.63 19.94 31.21
CA VAL A 445 25.73 19.02 31.53
C VAL A 445 25.17 17.79 32.27
N PRO A 446 25.34 16.57 31.74
CA PRO A 446 24.97 15.35 32.45
C PRO A 446 25.89 15.12 33.65
N VAL A 447 25.34 14.57 34.74
CA VAL A 447 26.08 14.31 35.98
C VAL A 447 27.31 13.43 35.76
N GLU A 448 27.26 12.47 34.83
CA GLU A 448 28.37 11.57 34.48
C GLU A 448 29.56 12.31 33.85
N GLN A 449 29.37 13.53 33.34
CA GLN A 449 30.43 14.36 32.76
C GLN A 449 30.91 15.48 33.70
N ARG A 450 30.39 15.54 34.93
CA ARG A 450 30.77 16.55 35.90
C ARG A 450 32.07 16.19 36.63
N PHE A 451 33.09 17.04 36.50
CA PHE A 451 34.37 16.84 37.17
C PHE A 451 34.27 16.87 38.71
N ASP A 452 33.29 17.55 39.28
CA ASP A 452 33.12 17.69 40.73
C ASP A 452 32.42 16.49 41.39
N THR A 453 32.05 15.48 40.59
CA THR A 453 31.43 14.23 41.04
C THR A 453 32.36 13.02 40.94
N VAL A 454 33.52 13.17 40.27
CA VAL A 454 34.54 12.12 40.16
C VAL A 454 35.46 12.19 41.38
N GLY A 455 35.07 11.51 42.46
CA GLY A 455 35.80 11.44 43.74
C GLY A 455 36.19 10.02 44.10
#